data_AF-A0A1G1WYI7-F1
#
_entry.id   AF-A0A1G1WYI7-F1
#
_cell.length_a   1.000
_cell.length_b   1.000
_cell.length_c   1.000
_cell.angle_alpha   90.00
_cell.angle_beta   90.00
_cell.angle_gamma   90.00
#
_symmetry.space_group_name_H-M   'P 1'
#
loop_
_entity.id
_entity.type
_entity.pdbx_description
1 polymer ?
#
loop_
_entity_poly.entity_id
_entity_poly.type
_entity_poly.pdbx_seq_one_letter_code
_entity_poly.pdbx_strand_id
1 'polypeptide(L)'
;MFVVIYKFLRSKDLSTHQFHREKEMIRSADSPTQKHAELLEMRRKHGFVRYDETPFRRRQSAKRWSRGMLATLGEEGYGELPRQLPSAEQLLGGRIVTKNALIYQAIQEKFSSFAWEYRQVSRPRYGISTVVVFHNYPTVGGKRPTLFDLLVMPSELADHALYHSINHHTEMAGMSGPIEQIRTDVAASGFGYKGIDGLSWLPAFGPIKLPCYLEKELLELGRALFTFFSVVADLYRKEDRWVRDLLSHKVPLNIVRLMEEGTVDVIRPDIVLTEVGGRLQFVLTELETCPGGQGMGYSVEKAYGLAETSVSSFVEYLAGRPYRVVATHQWAEYTWELATFCQALREKGVDAEVLFDTFLDQIHTQVADSWIIPPGAPLHVRQEWNTDFLGRIARLGLGKVVRGAEYLGDIPQNAVVYRFGYFDNFGRDVLTFLKKCQDKGAVVINPLQFMLESKSLMAAIGISSVREIIGRRIGSEGVAILDRCVAETRLLTSDEDLLAELYRDRGYWLTKFAAWDGSNRSWGSRSLEVGSYMSDVDWQRSLSERLDLGFPVVAQHTISSVRYNIAYTGVDGRVAVLPDARTRFTPFLYRGKDGQILYGGGLMTLRSNTFRVHGATDAVEAPVIFQD
;
A
#
# COMPACT_ATOMS: atom_id res chain seq x y z
N MET A 1 19.24 36.75 -16.04
CA MET A 1 19.78 36.19 -17.29
C MET A 1 20.64 34.99 -16.91
N PHE A 2 20.06 33.79 -16.97
CA PHE A 2 20.75 32.51 -16.88
C PHE A 2 19.95 31.55 -17.77
N VAL A 3 20.55 31.21 -18.91
CA VAL A 3 20.01 30.28 -19.91
C VAL A 3 20.71 28.95 -19.65
N VAL A 4 19.95 27.93 -19.23
CA VAL A 4 20.47 26.57 -19.14
C VAL A 4 20.06 25.85 -20.43
N ILE A 5 21.05 25.60 -21.29
CA ILE A 5 20.92 24.88 -22.55
C ILE A 5 21.02 23.37 -22.22
N TYR A 6 19.95 22.61 -22.46
CA TYR A 6 20.03 21.15 -22.49
C TYR A 6 20.73 20.72 -23.78
N LYS A 7 21.90 20.08 -23.65
CA LYS A 7 22.60 19.40 -24.74
C LYS A 7 22.78 17.94 -24.33
N PHE A 8 21.91 17.06 -24.82
CA PHE A 8 22.06 15.62 -24.61
C PHE A 8 23.12 15.07 -25.57
N LEU A 9 24.13 14.41 -25.03
CA LEU A 9 25.08 13.59 -25.77
C LEU A 9 24.35 12.31 -26.21
N ARG A 10 24.26 12.09 -27.53
CA ARG A 10 23.86 10.81 -28.12
C ARG A 10 25.03 9.84 -27.99
N SER A 11 24.93 8.84 -27.11
CA SER A 11 25.64 7.57 -27.32
C SER A 11 24.70 6.63 -28.08
N LYS A 12 25.15 6.19 -29.26
CA LYS A 12 24.48 5.19 -30.06
C LYS A 12 24.61 3.83 -29.35
N ASP A 13 23.50 3.26 -28.90
CA ASP A 13 23.37 1.81 -28.80
C ASP A 13 22.21 1.36 -29.69
N LEU A 14 22.58 0.66 -30.76
CA LEU A 14 21.72 0.15 -31.81
C LEU A 14 21.12 -1.19 -31.36
N SER A 15 20.08 -1.14 -30.52
CA SER A 15 19.18 -2.30 -30.29
C SER A 15 17.75 -1.91 -29.91
N THR A 16 17.49 -0.64 -29.60
CA THR A 16 16.15 -0.11 -29.26
C THR A 16 15.32 0.35 -30.47
N HIS A 17 15.91 0.45 -31.67
CA HIS A 17 15.21 1.01 -32.84
C HIS A 17 14.11 0.11 -33.44
N GLN A 18 14.09 -1.18 -33.12
CA GLN A 18 13.01 -2.08 -33.52
C GLN A 18 11.85 -2.13 -32.49
N PHE A 19 12.05 -1.63 -31.26
CA PHE A 19 11.00 -1.54 -30.23
C PHE A 19 9.94 -0.48 -30.56
N HIS A 20 10.31 0.53 -31.36
CA HIS A 20 9.42 1.63 -31.72
C HIS A 20 8.50 1.32 -32.91
N ARG A 21 8.92 0.51 -33.88
CA ARG A 21 8.13 0.27 -35.11
C ARG A 21 6.90 -0.62 -34.91
N GLU A 22 6.89 -1.51 -33.93
CA GLU A 22 5.69 -2.31 -33.60
C GLU A 22 4.75 -1.60 -32.62
N LYS A 23 5.27 -0.71 -31.74
CA LYS A 23 4.44 0.24 -30.98
C LYS A 23 3.74 1.24 -31.92
N GLU A 24 4.37 1.62 -33.02
CA GLU A 24 3.76 2.47 -34.05
C GLU A 24 2.59 1.79 -34.79
N MET A 25 2.53 0.46 -34.88
CA MET A 25 1.38 -0.23 -35.49
C MET A 25 0.19 -0.43 -34.54
N ILE A 26 0.37 -0.27 -33.21
CA ILE A 26 -0.71 -0.43 -32.21
C ILE A 26 -1.11 0.90 -31.56
N ARG A 27 -0.32 1.98 -31.70
CA ARG A 27 -0.58 3.29 -31.03
C ARG A 27 -0.62 4.51 -31.95
N SER A 28 -0.79 4.36 -33.26
CA SER A 28 -0.87 5.50 -34.19
C SER A 28 -2.27 6.16 -34.30
N ALA A 29 -3.15 6.06 -33.30
CA ALA A 29 -4.52 6.60 -33.41
C ALA A 29 -5.11 7.27 -32.16
N ASP A 30 -4.40 7.39 -31.03
CA ASP A 30 -5.03 7.94 -29.82
C ASP A 30 -4.84 9.47 -29.74
N SER A 31 -5.92 10.20 -30.00
CA SER A 31 -5.93 11.66 -29.87
C SER A 31 -5.62 12.11 -28.42
N PRO A 32 -5.06 13.32 -28.19
CA PRO A 32 -4.88 13.86 -26.84
C PRO A 32 -6.16 13.86 -25.98
N THR A 33 -7.33 13.91 -26.63
CA THR A 33 -8.65 13.83 -26.00
C THR A 33 -8.92 12.44 -25.45
N GLN A 34 -8.57 11.38 -26.19
CA GLN A 34 -8.75 10.00 -25.75
C GLN A 34 -7.86 9.66 -24.56
N LYS A 35 -6.57 10.01 -24.61
CA LYS A 35 -5.66 9.86 -23.46
C LYS A 35 -6.17 10.60 -22.21
N HIS A 36 -6.82 11.76 -22.38
CA HIS A 36 -7.42 12.47 -21.26
C HIS A 36 -8.66 11.76 -20.70
N ALA A 37 -9.53 11.21 -21.55
CA ALA A 37 -10.68 10.43 -21.11
C ALA A 37 -10.26 9.16 -20.35
N GLU A 38 -9.22 8.46 -20.82
CA GLU A 38 -8.63 7.30 -20.13
C GLU A 38 -8.10 7.67 -18.74
N LEU A 39 -7.43 8.82 -18.61
CA LEU A 39 -7.00 9.35 -17.32
C LEU A 39 -8.17 9.64 -16.38
N LEU A 40 -9.26 10.24 -16.88
CA LEU A 40 -10.44 10.53 -16.07
C LEU A 40 -11.12 9.23 -15.61
N GLU A 41 -11.22 8.23 -16.48
CA GLU A 41 -11.77 6.93 -16.11
C GLU A 41 -10.90 6.21 -15.07
N MET A 42 -9.57 6.28 -15.20
CA MET A 42 -8.64 5.76 -14.20
C MET A 42 -8.82 6.45 -12.83
N ARG A 43 -9.01 7.77 -12.83
CA ARG A 43 -9.28 8.54 -11.60
C ARG A 43 -10.60 8.12 -10.97
N ARG A 44 -11.65 7.97 -11.77
CA ARG A 44 -12.97 7.51 -11.30
C ARG A 44 -12.90 6.11 -10.69
N LYS A 45 -12.20 5.17 -11.35
CA LYS A 45 -11.92 3.82 -10.83
C LYS A 45 -11.27 3.86 -9.44
N HIS A 46 -10.37 4.82 -9.20
CA HIS A 46 -9.68 4.98 -7.92
C HIS A 46 -10.39 5.94 -6.96
N GLY A 47 -11.68 6.22 -7.18
CA GLY A 47 -12.56 6.98 -6.27
C GLY A 47 -12.39 8.49 -6.30
N PHE A 48 -11.80 9.05 -7.36
CA PHE A 48 -11.75 10.50 -7.58
C PHE A 48 -12.89 10.90 -8.51
N VAL A 49 -13.91 11.55 -7.94
CA VAL A 49 -15.18 11.85 -8.64
C VAL A 49 -15.47 13.35 -8.64
N ARG A 50 -14.90 14.13 -7.71
CA ARG A 50 -15.19 15.57 -7.52
C ARG A 50 -14.31 16.51 -8.33
N TYR A 51 -13.67 16.04 -9.41
CA TYR A 51 -13.07 16.99 -10.34
C TYR A 51 -14.14 17.44 -11.32
N ASP A 52 -14.73 18.62 -11.03
CA ASP A 52 -15.53 19.35 -12.01
C ASP A 52 -14.80 19.31 -13.36
N GLU A 53 -15.55 18.99 -14.41
CA GLU A 53 -15.14 18.89 -15.80
C GLU A 53 -14.69 20.25 -16.39
N THR A 54 -14.23 21.20 -15.57
CA THR A 54 -13.71 22.48 -16.05
C THR A 54 -12.30 22.28 -16.61
N PRO A 55 -12.10 22.49 -17.92
CA PRO A 55 -10.81 22.28 -18.55
C PRO A 55 -9.87 23.43 -18.15
N PHE A 56 -9.08 23.27 -17.11
CA PHE A 56 -7.87 24.09 -16.92
C PHE A 56 -6.81 23.64 -17.95
N ARG A 57 -7.07 23.97 -19.22
CA ARG A 57 -6.15 23.73 -20.33
C ARG A 57 -4.93 24.66 -20.20
N ARG A 58 -3.77 24.02 -20.34
CA ARG A 58 -2.43 24.53 -20.66
C ARG A 58 -1.53 24.99 -19.49
N ARG A 59 -0.46 24.20 -19.34
CA ARG A 59 0.87 24.54 -18.81
C ARG A 59 1.20 26.03 -18.96
N GLN A 60 1.49 26.72 -17.85
CA GLN A 60 2.68 27.57 -17.73
C GLN A 60 3.17 27.57 -16.29
N SER A 61 4.47 27.30 -16.14
CA SER A 61 5.21 27.29 -14.87
C SER A 61 4.82 28.42 -13.92
N ALA A 62 4.77 28.12 -12.63
CA ALA A 62 4.56 29.07 -11.52
C ALA A 62 5.49 30.32 -11.54
N LYS A 63 6.53 30.34 -12.39
CA LYS A 63 7.38 31.52 -12.65
C LYS A 63 6.73 32.61 -13.53
N ARG A 64 5.57 32.36 -14.16
CA ARG A 64 4.92 33.33 -15.08
C ARG A 64 3.59 33.92 -14.60
N TRP A 65 3.06 33.48 -13.47
CA TRP A 65 1.77 33.95 -12.95
C TRP A 65 1.84 35.29 -12.20
N SER A 66 3.01 35.96 -12.24
CA SER A 66 3.23 37.29 -11.66
C SER A 66 3.41 38.42 -12.67
N ARG A 67 3.16 38.22 -13.97
CA ARG A 67 3.23 39.31 -14.97
C ARG A 67 2.16 39.14 -16.06
N GLY A 68 0.88 39.25 -15.70
CA GLY A 68 -0.22 38.94 -16.63
C GLY A 68 -1.65 39.20 -16.15
N MET A 69 -1.85 39.58 -14.88
CA MET A 69 -2.26 40.92 -14.46
C MET A 69 -1.49 42.11 -15.12
N LEU A 70 -1.00 41.89 -16.33
CA LEU A 70 -0.37 42.80 -17.26
C LEU A 70 -0.79 42.30 -18.65
N ALA A 71 -1.68 43.09 -19.24
CA ALA A 71 -2.03 43.16 -20.65
C ALA A 71 -2.99 42.09 -21.20
N THR A 72 -4.24 42.51 -21.39
CA THR A 72 -5.11 42.16 -22.53
C THR A 72 -5.49 40.68 -22.70
N LEU A 73 -6.67 40.30 -22.20
CA LEU A 73 -7.45 39.20 -22.77
C LEU A 73 -8.27 39.74 -23.96
N GLY A 74 -7.60 39.88 -25.10
CA GLY A 74 -8.13 39.72 -26.47
C GLY A 74 -7.11 38.80 -27.17
N GLU A 75 -7.41 37.91 -28.11
CA GLU A 75 -8.55 37.71 -28.99
C GLU A 75 -8.65 36.20 -29.27
N GLU A 76 -9.89 35.78 -29.51
CA GLU A 76 -10.36 34.56 -30.18
C GLU A 76 -10.21 33.17 -29.53
N GLY A 77 -11.40 32.66 -29.20
CA GLY A 77 -11.74 31.24 -29.18
C GLY A 77 -11.67 30.63 -27.79
N TYR A 78 -12.81 30.49 -27.11
CA TYR A 78 -13.30 29.34 -26.32
C TYR A 78 -14.39 29.80 -25.33
N GLY A 79 -15.38 28.92 -25.11
CA GLY A 79 -16.68 29.18 -24.49
C GLY A 79 -16.67 29.85 -23.10
N GLU A 80 -17.78 30.53 -22.82
CA GLU A 80 -17.95 31.53 -21.77
C GLU A 80 -17.79 30.97 -20.34
N LEU A 81 -16.65 31.29 -19.72
CA LEU A 81 -16.65 31.68 -18.30
C LEU A 81 -17.49 32.97 -18.16
N PRO A 82 -18.17 33.20 -17.03
CA PRO A 82 -19.04 34.36 -16.86
C PRO A 82 -18.34 35.63 -17.32
N ARG A 83 -18.94 36.35 -18.28
CA ARG A 83 -18.33 37.47 -19.05
C ARG A 83 -17.81 38.62 -18.18
N GLN A 84 -18.14 38.65 -16.89
CA GLN A 84 -17.50 39.52 -15.90
C GLN A 84 -17.39 38.75 -14.58
N LEU A 85 -16.16 38.34 -14.22
CA LEU A 85 -15.83 38.21 -12.80
C LEU A 85 -16.01 39.62 -12.20
N PRO A 86 -16.76 39.79 -11.11
CA PRO A 86 -16.94 41.12 -10.53
C PRO A 86 -15.57 41.73 -10.25
N SER A 87 -15.42 43.02 -10.52
CA SER A 87 -14.21 43.73 -10.08
C SER A 87 -14.03 43.56 -8.57
N ALA A 88 -12.79 43.56 -8.08
CA ALA A 88 -12.51 43.47 -6.65
C ALA A 88 -13.25 44.54 -5.81
N GLU A 89 -13.63 45.65 -6.43
CA GLU A 89 -14.48 46.70 -5.85
C GLU A 89 -15.96 46.30 -5.75
N GLN A 90 -16.49 45.53 -6.70
CA GLN A 90 -17.90 45.14 -6.76
C GLN A 90 -18.27 43.97 -5.83
N LEU A 91 -17.33 43.09 -5.49
CA LEU A 91 -17.63 41.92 -4.64
C LEU A 91 -17.83 42.28 -3.16
N LEU A 92 -17.20 43.33 -2.61
CA LEU A 92 -17.09 43.50 -1.15
C LEU A 92 -17.04 44.97 -0.64
N GLY A 93 -17.61 45.93 -1.36
CA GLY A 93 -17.95 47.25 -0.82
C GLY A 93 -16.77 48.16 -0.44
N GLY A 94 -15.75 48.28 -1.30
CA GLY A 94 -14.72 49.33 -1.19
C GLY A 94 -13.57 49.08 -0.21
N ARG A 95 -13.33 47.83 0.23
CA ARG A 95 -12.15 47.47 1.04
C ARG A 95 -10.95 47.12 0.15
N ILE A 96 -9.74 47.54 0.54
CA ILE A 96 -8.48 47.23 -0.15
C ILE A 96 -8.31 45.71 -0.28
N VAL A 97 -8.43 45.18 -1.50
CA VAL A 97 -8.37 43.74 -1.77
C VAL A 97 -6.96 43.32 -2.15
N THR A 98 -6.49 42.20 -1.59
CA THR A 98 -5.27 41.56 -2.07
C THR A 98 -5.49 40.95 -3.45
N LYS A 99 -4.48 40.96 -4.30
CA LYS A 99 -4.50 40.41 -5.68
C LYS A 99 -4.95 38.94 -5.79
N ASN A 100 -5.09 38.23 -4.66
CA ASN A 100 -5.36 36.80 -4.58
C ASN A 100 -6.74 36.46 -3.96
N ALA A 101 -7.63 37.44 -3.71
CA ALA A 101 -8.93 37.14 -3.08
C ALA A 101 -9.77 36.12 -3.86
N LEU A 102 -9.75 36.17 -5.19
CA LEU A 102 -10.40 35.17 -6.05
C LEU A 102 -9.83 33.76 -5.87
N ILE A 103 -8.52 33.64 -5.61
CA ILE A 103 -7.89 32.35 -5.31
C ILE A 103 -8.41 31.82 -3.98
N TYR A 104 -8.52 32.67 -2.96
CA TYR A 104 -9.04 32.26 -1.65
C TYR A 104 -10.50 31.83 -1.74
N GLN A 105 -11.31 32.55 -2.51
CA GLN A 105 -12.70 32.20 -2.75
C GLN A 105 -12.84 30.86 -3.49
N ALA A 106 -12.09 30.64 -4.57
CA ALA A 106 -12.12 29.37 -5.29
C ALA A 106 -11.67 28.18 -4.42
N ILE A 107 -10.68 28.38 -3.53
CA ILE A 107 -10.27 27.37 -2.55
C ILE A 107 -11.39 27.13 -1.53
N GLN A 108 -12.06 28.18 -1.04
CA GLN A 108 -13.18 28.08 -0.10
C GLN A 108 -14.39 27.36 -0.70
N GLU A 109 -14.70 27.60 -1.97
CA GLU A 109 -15.76 26.89 -2.70
C GLU A 109 -15.46 25.38 -2.82
N LYS A 110 -14.19 25.04 -3.04
CA LYS A 110 -13.72 23.66 -3.14
C LYS A 110 -13.61 22.94 -1.79
N PHE A 111 -13.18 23.67 -0.75
CA PHE A 111 -12.98 23.16 0.59
C PHE A 111 -13.85 23.97 1.55
N SER A 112 -15.09 23.52 1.76
CA SER A 112 -16.09 24.28 2.53
C SER A 112 -15.69 24.61 3.98
N SER A 113 -14.76 23.85 4.57
CA SER A 113 -14.21 24.11 5.89
C SER A 113 -13.16 25.23 5.90
N PHE A 114 -12.50 25.50 4.77
CA PHE A 114 -11.49 26.55 4.62
C PHE A 114 -12.16 27.92 4.71
N ALA A 115 -11.62 28.77 5.59
CA ALA A 115 -12.07 30.15 5.72
C ALA A 115 -10.88 31.10 5.78
N TRP A 116 -11.12 32.37 5.45
CA TRP A 116 -10.08 33.38 5.46
C TRP A 116 -10.64 34.74 5.85
N GLU A 117 -9.83 35.54 6.56
CA GLU A 117 -10.18 36.88 6.99
C GLU A 117 -9.00 37.85 6.86
N TYR A 118 -9.31 39.15 6.84
CA TYR A 118 -8.31 40.20 6.98
C TYR A 118 -8.16 40.58 8.45
N ARG A 119 -6.92 40.59 8.96
CA ARG A 119 -6.62 41.02 10.32
C ARG A 119 -5.57 42.13 10.31
N GLN A 120 -5.82 43.20 11.06
CA GLN A 120 -4.81 44.23 11.30
C GLN A 120 -3.87 43.77 12.42
N VAL A 121 -2.57 43.83 12.17
CA VAL A 121 -1.52 43.42 13.10
C VAL A 121 -0.51 44.55 13.23
N SER A 122 -0.29 45.00 14.47
CA SER A 122 0.75 45.97 14.80
C SER A 122 2.13 45.31 14.73
N ARG A 123 3.05 45.86 13.94
CA ARG A 123 4.43 45.39 13.82
C ARG A 123 5.39 46.47 14.36
N PRO A 124 6.32 46.13 15.27
CA PRO A 124 7.19 47.09 15.96
C PRO A 124 8.00 48.05 15.05
N ARG A 125 8.27 47.67 13.79
CA ARG A 125 9.03 48.50 12.82
C ARG A 125 8.22 49.01 11.63
N TYR A 126 6.97 48.57 11.46
CA TYR A 126 6.20 48.83 10.23
C TYR A 126 4.80 49.41 10.49
N GLY A 127 4.45 49.70 11.76
CA GLY A 127 3.12 50.19 12.11
C GLY A 127 2.03 49.12 11.97
N ILE A 128 0.80 49.55 11.71
CA ILE A 128 -0.34 48.65 11.49
C ILE A 128 -0.26 48.07 10.08
N SER A 129 -0.22 46.74 9.98
CA SER A 129 -0.22 46.01 8.72
C SER A 129 -1.45 45.12 8.61
N THR A 130 -2.07 45.07 7.43
CA THR A 130 -3.15 44.10 7.16
C THR A 130 -2.52 42.78 6.71
N VAL A 131 -2.87 41.69 7.40
CA VAL A 131 -2.50 40.32 7.01
C VAL A 131 -3.76 39.53 6.66
N VAL A 132 -3.61 38.51 5.82
CA VAL A 132 -4.64 37.50 5.59
C VAL A 132 -4.40 36.36 6.57
N VAL A 133 -5.44 35.97 7.29
CA VAL A 133 -5.43 34.82 8.20
C VAL A 133 -6.25 33.71 7.55
N PHE A 134 -5.68 32.51 7.48
CA PHE A 134 -6.37 31.32 7.00
C PHE A 134 -6.79 30.43 8.17
N HIS A 135 -8.00 29.92 8.11
CA HIS A 135 -8.61 29.02 9.08
C HIS A 135 -8.90 27.67 8.39
N ASN A 136 -8.73 26.57 9.14
CA ASN A 136 -8.95 25.20 8.65
C ASN A 136 -8.25 24.94 7.31
N TYR A 137 -6.99 25.37 7.20
CA TYR A 137 -6.20 25.22 5.98
C TYR A 137 -6.09 23.73 5.61
N PRO A 138 -6.56 23.29 4.42
CA PRO A 138 -6.54 21.89 4.04
C PRO A 138 -5.11 21.33 4.06
N THR A 139 -4.94 20.14 4.61
CA THR A 139 -3.65 19.43 4.61
C THR A 139 -3.72 18.20 3.73
N VAL A 140 -2.57 17.70 3.30
CA VAL A 140 -2.45 16.42 2.61
C VAL A 140 -1.32 15.66 3.29
N GLY A 141 -1.65 14.58 3.99
CA GLY A 141 -0.66 13.86 4.78
C GLY A 141 -0.07 14.69 5.92
N GLY A 142 -0.88 15.55 6.54
CA GLY A 142 -0.46 16.49 7.58
C GLY A 142 0.39 17.67 7.09
N LYS A 143 0.73 17.75 5.80
CA LYS A 143 1.47 18.88 5.20
C LYS A 143 0.51 19.92 4.64
N ARG A 144 0.89 21.20 4.71
CA ARG A 144 0.14 22.30 4.09
C ARG A 144 0.54 22.47 2.63
N PRO A 145 -0.32 22.15 1.64
CA PRO A 145 -0.04 22.41 0.23
C PRO A 145 0.03 23.91 -0.04
N THR A 146 0.58 24.33 -1.18
CA THR A 146 0.46 25.74 -1.58
C THR A 146 -0.98 26.06 -2.00
N LEU A 147 -1.35 27.35 -2.03
CA LEU A 147 -2.68 27.75 -2.53
C LEU A 147 -2.91 27.29 -3.97
N PHE A 148 -1.86 27.27 -4.80
CA PHE A 148 -1.95 26.75 -6.16
C PHE A 148 -2.21 25.24 -6.18
N ASP A 149 -1.52 24.48 -5.32
CA ASP A 149 -1.79 23.04 -5.17
C ASP A 149 -3.24 22.80 -4.75
N LEU A 150 -3.79 23.58 -3.79
CA LEU A 150 -5.19 23.46 -3.38
C LEU A 150 -6.16 23.69 -4.54
N LEU A 151 -5.86 24.61 -5.45
CA LEU A 151 -6.69 24.83 -6.65
C LEU A 151 -6.70 23.61 -7.58
N VAL A 152 -5.54 22.97 -7.80
CA VAL A 152 -5.41 21.94 -8.85
C VAL A 152 -5.54 20.50 -8.35
N MET A 153 -5.25 20.22 -7.07
CA MET A 153 -5.28 18.87 -6.51
C MET A 153 -6.72 18.40 -6.23
N PRO A 154 -7.05 17.10 -6.30
CA PRO A 154 -8.35 16.60 -5.85
C PRO A 154 -8.66 16.97 -4.40
N SER A 155 -9.92 17.30 -4.15
CA SER A 155 -10.41 17.52 -2.79
C SER A 155 -10.28 16.26 -1.93
N GLU A 156 -10.40 15.09 -2.55
CA GLU A 156 -10.38 13.76 -1.95
C GLU A 156 -9.00 13.36 -1.41
N LEU A 157 -7.94 14.04 -1.85
CA LEU A 157 -6.59 13.87 -1.30
C LEU A 157 -6.43 14.60 0.04
N ALA A 158 -7.18 15.68 0.27
CA ALA A 158 -7.05 16.47 1.48
C ALA A 158 -7.56 15.70 2.71
N ASP A 159 -6.81 15.84 3.79
CA ASP A 159 -7.19 15.38 5.11
C ASP A 159 -8.40 16.21 5.56
N HIS A 160 -9.36 15.55 6.21
CA HIS A 160 -10.60 16.13 6.73
C HIS A 160 -11.52 16.79 5.67
N ALA A 161 -11.23 16.64 4.38
CA ALA A 161 -12.02 17.27 3.30
C ALA A 161 -13.27 16.48 2.91
N LEU A 162 -13.26 15.17 3.13
CA LEU A 162 -14.38 14.26 2.89
C LEU A 162 -14.82 13.65 4.21
N TYR A 163 -15.55 14.41 5.02
CA TYR A 163 -16.24 13.85 6.18
C TYR A 163 -17.39 12.95 5.69
N HIS A 164 -17.08 11.69 5.40
CA HIS A 164 -18.08 10.63 5.35
C HIS A 164 -18.10 9.96 6.72
N SER A 165 -19.21 10.13 7.42
CA SER A 165 -19.45 9.46 8.68
C SER A 165 -20.14 8.13 8.42
N ILE A 166 -19.40 7.03 8.49
CA ILE A 166 -20.00 5.86 9.16
C ILE A 166 -20.03 6.27 10.65
N ASN A 167 -21.10 6.97 11.04
CA ASN A 167 -21.41 7.31 12.43
C ASN A 167 -21.43 6.00 13.23
N HIS A 168 -20.84 5.89 14.42
CA HIS A 168 -21.56 6.15 15.68
C HIS A 168 -20.62 6.26 16.90
N HIS A 169 -19.33 6.49 16.69
CA HIS A 169 -18.33 6.27 17.76
C HIS A 169 -18.03 7.47 18.66
N THR A 170 -18.53 8.67 18.35
CA THR A 170 -18.33 9.85 19.21
C THR A 170 -19.03 9.71 20.56
N GLU A 171 -20.18 9.02 20.61
CA GLU A 171 -20.91 8.75 21.85
C GLU A 171 -20.13 7.88 22.83
N MET A 172 -19.17 7.10 22.32
CA MET A 172 -18.35 6.21 23.12
C MET A 172 -17.15 6.91 23.76
N ALA A 173 -16.85 8.15 23.35
CA ALA A 173 -15.67 8.87 23.81
C ALA A 173 -15.71 9.06 25.34
N GLY A 174 -14.62 8.68 26.02
CA GLY A 174 -14.49 8.76 27.46
C GLY A 174 -15.10 7.58 28.24
N MET A 175 -15.77 6.63 27.58
CA MET A 175 -16.17 5.36 28.21
C MET A 175 -14.96 4.48 28.51
N SER A 176 -15.10 3.52 29.43
CA SER A 176 -14.10 2.47 29.64
C SER A 176 -14.13 1.47 28.48
N GLY A 177 -12.98 1.20 27.88
CA GLY A 177 -12.85 0.23 26.79
C GLY A 177 -12.22 -1.10 27.23
N PRO A 178 -12.32 -2.14 26.39
CA PRO A 178 -11.84 -3.49 26.72
C PRO A 178 -10.31 -3.69 26.59
N ILE A 179 -9.51 -2.61 26.60
CA ILE A 179 -8.06 -2.68 26.27
C ILE A 179 -7.29 -3.68 27.10
N GLU A 180 -7.51 -3.69 28.42
CA GLU A 180 -6.76 -4.56 29.33
C GLU A 180 -7.07 -6.03 29.05
N GLN A 181 -8.34 -6.34 28.76
CA GLN A 181 -8.74 -7.69 28.41
C GLN A 181 -8.15 -8.11 27.06
N ILE A 182 -8.29 -7.28 26.03
CA ILE A 182 -7.74 -7.58 24.69
C ILE A 182 -6.21 -7.74 24.75
N ARG A 183 -5.50 -6.84 25.45
CA ARG A 183 -4.04 -6.95 25.62
C ARG A 183 -3.67 -8.23 26.35
N THR A 184 -4.38 -8.55 27.44
CA THR A 184 -4.15 -9.76 28.23
C THR A 184 -4.36 -11.00 27.39
N ASP A 185 -5.46 -11.09 26.64
CA ASP A 185 -5.80 -12.26 25.82
C ASP A 185 -4.83 -12.44 24.65
N VAL A 186 -4.44 -11.35 24.00
CA VAL A 186 -3.43 -11.41 22.93
C VAL A 186 -2.07 -11.80 23.51
N ALA A 187 -1.64 -11.24 24.64
CA ALA A 187 -0.38 -11.64 25.27
C ALA A 187 -0.40 -13.11 25.72
N ALA A 188 -1.53 -13.59 26.24
CA ALA A 188 -1.73 -14.98 26.66
C ALA A 188 -1.63 -15.99 25.50
N SER A 189 -1.88 -15.55 24.25
CA SER A 189 -1.66 -16.39 23.07
C SER A 189 -0.16 -16.59 22.70
N GLY A 190 0.75 -15.92 23.41
CA GLY A 190 2.19 -15.92 23.10
C GLY A 190 2.60 -14.95 21.98
N PHE A 191 1.63 -14.26 21.37
CA PHE A 191 1.87 -13.30 20.29
C PHE A 191 2.79 -12.15 20.74
N GLY A 192 3.48 -11.56 19.77
CA GLY A 192 4.16 -10.29 19.92
C GLY A 192 4.96 -9.91 18.67
N TYR A 193 5.73 -8.84 18.78
CA TYR A 193 6.54 -8.32 17.68
C TYR A 193 7.83 -7.72 18.20
N LYS A 194 8.98 -8.13 17.65
CA LYS A 194 10.31 -7.74 18.18
C LYS A 194 10.39 -8.00 19.69
N GLY A 195 10.83 -7.00 20.45
CA GLY A 195 10.90 -7.05 21.90
C GLY A 195 9.60 -6.71 22.62
N ILE A 196 8.46 -6.67 21.93
CA ILE A 196 7.15 -6.35 22.52
C ILE A 196 6.36 -7.65 22.69
N ASP A 197 5.80 -7.86 23.88
CA ASP A 197 4.84 -8.92 24.17
C ASP A 197 3.41 -8.40 23.84
N GLY A 198 2.60 -9.21 23.16
CA GLY A 198 1.24 -8.82 22.79
C GLY A 198 1.14 -7.71 21.72
N LEU A 199 0.20 -6.79 21.92
CA LEU A 199 -0.17 -5.77 20.92
C LEU A 199 0.88 -4.66 20.78
N SER A 200 1.37 -4.49 19.55
CA SER A 200 2.25 -3.37 19.19
C SER A 200 1.49 -2.16 18.61
N TRP A 201 0.15 -2.20 18.56
CA TRP A 201 -0.74 -1.16 18.02
C TRP A 201 -1.90 -0.86 18.99
N LEU A 202 -2.79 0.06 18.61
CA LEU A 202 -4.00 0.40 19.36
C LEU A 202 -5.17 -0.48 18.89
N PRO A 203 -5.76 -1.34 19.73
CA PRO A 203 -6.92 -2.13 19.31
C PRO A 203 -8.16 -1.25 19.18
N ALA A 204 -8.91 -1.44 18.10
CA ALA A 204 -10.23 -0.83 17.95
C ALA A 204 -11.18 -1.30 19.06
N PHE A 205 -12.22 -0.51 19.35
CA PHE A 205 -13.22 -0.89 20.35
C PHE A 205 -13.96 -2.19 20.00
N GLY A 206 -14.14 -2.45 18.71
CA GLY A 206 -14.79 -3.65 18.18
C GLY A 206 -14.30 -4.00 16.78
N PRO A 207 -14.76 -5.12 16.21
CA PRO A 207 -14.47 -5.50 14.83
C PRO A 207 -15.04 -4.47 13.85
N ILE A 208 -14.43 -4.38 12.67
CA ILE A 208 -14.99 -3.58 11.58
C ILE A 208 -15.91 -4.44 10.74
N LYS A 209 -17.14 -3.96 10.56
CA LYS A 209 -18.18 -4.62 9.80
C LYS A 209 -18.13 -4.12 8.35
N LEU A 210 -18.01 -5.06 7.42
CA LEU A 210 -18.15 -4.83 6.00
C LEU A 210 -19.41 -5.55 5.48
N PRO A 211 -20.14 -4.99 4.49
CA PRO A 211 -21.31 -5.66 3.92
C PRO A 211 -21.02 -7.06 3.37
N CYS A 212 -21.97 -7.98 3.47
CA CYS A 212 -21.80 -9.39 3.07
C CYS A 212 -21.45 -9.55 1.57
N TYR A 213 -21.91 -8.63 0.71
CA TYR A 213 -21.58 -8.70 -0.72
C TYR A 213 -20.07 -8.57 -0.98
N LEU A 214 -19.33 -7.89 -0.11
CA LEU A 214 -17.88 -7.74 -0.26
C LEU A 214 -17.15 -9.05 -0.01
N GLU A 215 -17.68 -9.95 0.82
CA GLU A 215 -17.08 -11.28 1.01
C GLU A 215 -17.05 -12.06 -0.31
N LYS A 216 -18.19 -12.07 -1.01
CA LYS A 216 -18.30 -12.73 -2.32
C LYS A 216 -17.34 -12.11 -3.33
N GLU A 217 -17.29 -10.78 -3.42
CA GLU A 217 -16.36 -10.08 -4.31
C GLU A 217 -14.89 -10.35 -3.97
N LEU A 218 -14.56 -10.52 -2.68
CA LEU A 218 -13.21 -10.87 -2.25
C LEU A 218 -12.81 -12.27 -2.73
N LEU A 219 -13.71 -13.24 -2.67
CA LEU A 219 -13.45 -14.60 -3.16
C LEU A 219 -13.33 -14.65 -4.69
N GLU A 220 -14.16 -13.89 -5.40
CA GLU A 220 -14.06 -13.73 -6.86
C GLU A 220 -12.74 -13.05 -7.26
N LEU A 221 -12.31 -12.02 -6.51
CA LEU A 221 -11.00 -11.40 -6.65
C LEU A 221 -9.87 -12.41 -6.41
N GLY A 222 -9.96 -13.23 -5.36
CA GLY A 222 -9.01 -14.30 -5.09
C GLY A 222 -8.83 -15.24 -6.27
N ARG A 223 -9.93 -15.71 -6.87
CA ARG A 223 -9.90 -16.57 -8.06
C ARG A 223 -9.21 -15.89 -9.25
N ALA A 224 -9.51 -14.62 -9.48
CA ALA A 224 -8.89 -13.84 -10.54
C ALA A 224 -7.38 -13.65 -10.31
N LEU A 225 -6.96 -13.33 -9.08
CA LEU A 225 -5.56 -13.16 -8.71
C LEU A 225 -4.76 -14.46 -8.84
N PHE A 226 -5.28 -15.57 -8.32
CA PHE A 226 -4.64 -16.88 -8.45
C PHE A 226 -4.49 -17.33 -9.90
N THR A 227 -5.46 -17.01 -10.76
CA THR A 227 -5.35 -17.23 -12.21
C THR A 227 -4.30 -16.32 -12.82
N PHE A 228 -4.28 -15.05 -12.45
CA PHE A 228 -3.30 -14.07 -12.90
C PHE A 228 -1.86 -14.51 -12.60
N PHE A 229 -1.56 -14.92 -11.37
CA PHE A 229 -0.25 -15.48 -11.01
C PHE A 229 0.16 -16.65 -11.92
N SER A 230 -0.72 -17.63 -12.10
CA SER A 230 -0.44 -18.79 -12.95
C SER A 230 -0.20 -18.39 -14.41
N VAL A 231 -1.00 -17.45 -14.96
CA VAL A 231 -0.82 -16.98 -16.34
C VAL A 231 0.49 -16.23 -16.52
N VAL A 232 0.84 -15.34 -15.60
CA VAL A 232 2.08 -14.57 -15.70
C VAL A 232 3.31 -15.49 -15.57
N ALA A 233 3.29 -16.45 -14.63
CA ALA A 233 4.36 -17.42 -14.49
C ALA A 233 4.52 -18.30 -15.75
N ASP A 234 3.41 -18.75 -16.34
CA ASP A 234 3.42 -19.53 -17.59
C ASP A 234 3.99 -18.72 -18.76
N LEU A 235 3.58 -17.47 -18.92
CA LEU A 235 4.07 -16.59 -19.98
C LEU A 235 5.55 -16.24 -19.79
N TYR A 236 5.99 -16.01 -18.56
CA TYR A 236 7.39 -15.78 -18.26
C TYR A 236 8.25 -17.00 -18.64
N ARG A 237 7.80 -18.23 -18.32
CA ARG A 237 8.49 -19.47 -18.70
C ARG A 237 8.49 -19.72 -20.21
N LYS A 238 7.41 -19.37 -20.90
CA LYS A 238 7.27 -19.44 -22.36
C LYS A 238 7.97 -18.31 -23.12
N GLU A 239 8.71 -17.47 -22.41
CA GLU A 239 9.49 -16.38 -22.98
C GLU A 239 8.64 -15.34 -23.72
N ASP A 240 7.41 -15.10 -23.25
CA ASP A 240 6.65 -13.94 -23.70
C ASP A 240 7.47 -12.67 -23.44
N ARG A 241 7.82 -11.99 -24.54
CA ARG A 241 8.73 -10.85 -24.54
C ARG A 241 8.31 -9.77 -23.54
N TRP A 242 7.02 -9.42 -23.52
CA TRP A 242 6.53 -8.31 -22.69
C TRP A 242 6.57 -8.66 -21.20
N VAL A 243 6.21 -9.90 -20.86
CA VAL A 243 6.29 -10.40 -19.48
C VAL A 243 7.74 -10.52 -19.03
N ARG A 244 8.63 -11.04 -19.89
CA ARG A 244 10.08 -11.16 -19.60
C ARG A 244 10.72 -9.80 -19.39
N ASP A 245 10.48 -8.85 -20.30
CA ASP A 245 11.05 -7.50 -20.24
C ASP A 245 10.60 -6.78 -18.97
N LEU A 246 9.32 -6.90 -18.60
CA LEU A 246 8.75 -6.31 -17.39
C LEU A 246 9.38 -6.89 -16.11
N LEU A 247 9.35 -8.22 -15.95
CA LEU A 247 9.71 -8.88 -14.70
C LEU A 247 11.22 -9.07 -14.52
N SER A 248 12.00 -8.96 -15.61
CA SER A 248 13.47 -9.00 -15.57
C SER A 248 14.10 -7.62 -15.43
N HIS A 249 13.31 -6.54 -15.51
CA HIS A 249 13.82 -5.17 -15.50
C HIS A 249 14.63 -4.89 -14.24
N LYS A 250 15.91 -4.59 -14.42
CA LYS A 250 16.87 -4.25 -13.35
C LYS A 250 16.89 -5.27 -12.20
N VAL A 251 16.58 -6.54 -12.47
CA VAL A 251 16.76 -7.60 -11.46
C VAL A 251 18.27 -7.78 -11.24
N PRO A 252 18.80 -7.50 -10.04
CA PRO A 252 20.23 -7.56 -9.77
C PRO A 252 20.82 -8.96 -10.05
N LEU A 253 22.11 -9.01 -10.43
CA LEU A 253 22.78 -10.26 -10.83
C LEU A 253 22.91 -11.27 -9.69
N ASN A 254 22.91 -10.82 -8.44
CA ASN A 254 22.97 -11.67 -7.26
C ASN A 254 21.64 -12.37 -6.94
N ILE A 255 20.51 -11.94 -7.52
CA ILE A 255 19.22 -12.59 -7.33
C ILE A 255 19.19 -13.91 -8.11
N VAL A 256 18.96 -15.01 -7.41
CA VAL A 256 18.85 -16.34 -8.03
C VAL A 256 17.55 -16.40 -8.84
N ARG A 257 17.63 -16.58 -10.16
CA ARG A 257 16.47 -16.54 -11.06
C ARG A 257 15.73 -17.89 -11.12
N LEU A 258 15.41 -18.49 -9.97
CA LEU A 258 14.58 -19.70 -9.93
C LEU A 258 13.19 -19.40 -10.48
N MET A 259 12.65 -20.38 -11.20
CA MET A 259 11.30 -20.37 -11.76
C MET A 259 10.68 -21.76 -11.62
N GLU A 260 10.75 -22.33 -10.41
CA GLU A 260 10.26 -23.69 -10.16
C GLU A 260 8.76 -23.80 -10.48
N GLU A 261 8.34 -25.00 -10.90
CA GLU A 261 6.93 -25.26 -11.18
C GLU A 261 6.10 -25.26 -9.88
N GLY A 262 4.80 -24.97 -10.00
CA GLY A 262 3.88 -24.97 -8.87
C GLY A 262 2.81 -23.90 -8.98
N THR A 263 1.97 -23.81 -7.96
CA THR A 263 0.87 -22.85 -7.87
C THR A 263 1.08 -21.88 -6.71
N VAL A 264 0.75 -20.61 -6.97
CA VAL A 264 0.55 -19.65 -5.87
C VAL A 264 -0.73 -20.06 -5.16
N ASP A 265 -0.59 -20.39 -3.88
CA ASP A 265 -1.62 -20.99 -3.04
C ASP A 265 -2.02 -20.10 -1.87
N VAL A 266 -1.14 -19.21 -1.41
CA VAL A 266 -1.42 -18.32 -0.28
C VAL A 266 -1.05 -16.90 -0.65
N ILE A 267 -2.00 -15.98 -0.56
CA ILE A 267 -1.74 -14.56 -0.80
C ILE A 267 -2.36 -13.72 0.30
N ARG A 268 -1.74 -12.56 0.57
CA ARG A 268 -2.34 -11.51 1.41
C ARG A 268 -2.34 -10.20 0.63
N PRO A 269 -3.38 -9.94 -0.18
CA PRO A 269 -3.49 -8.67 -0.88
C PRO A 269 -3.57 -7.49 0.11
N ASP A 270 -2.79 -6.42 -0.10
CA ASP A 270 -2.98 -5.16 0.64
C ASP A 270 -4.03 -4.32 -0.11
N ILE A 271 -5.23 -4.23 0.46
CA ILE A 271 -6.41 -3.62 -0.16
C ILE A 271 -6.74 -2.29 0.50
N VAL A 272 -7.01 -1.28 -0.32
CA VAL A 272 -7.65 -0.03 0.10
C VAL A 272 -9.13 -0.10 -0.26
N LEU A 273 -10.00 0.27 0.67
CA LEU A 273 -11.42 0.44 0.38
C LEU A 273 -11.63 1.80 -0.28
N THR A 274 -12.34 1.85 -1.40
CA THR A 274 -12.76 3.08 -2.06
C THR A 274 -14.28 3.04 -2.27
N GLU A 275 -14.87 4.20 -2.56
CA GLU A 275 -16.29 4.30 -2.89
C GLU A 275 -16.44 4.82 -4.31
N VAL A 276 -17.13 4.05 -5.14
CA VAL A 276 -17.41 4.41 -6.54
C VAL A 276 -18.91 4.28 -6.77
N GLY A 277 -19.57 5.38 -7.12
CA GLY A 277 -21.01 5.38 -7.38
C GLY A 277 -21.87 4.98 -6.18
N GLY A 278 -21.43 5.29 -4.95
CA GLY A 278 -22.16 4.95 -3.72
C GLY A 278 -21.95 3.51 -3.23
N ARG A 279 -21.06 2.73 -3.88
CA ARG A 279 -20.73 1.35 -3.50
C ARG A 279 -19.28 1.25 -3.05
N LEU A 280 -19.05 0.50 -1.97
CA LEU A 280 -17.70 0.14 -1.54
C LEU A 280 -17.06 -0.81 -2.54
N GLN A 281 -15.79 -0.60 -2.81
CA GLN A 281 -15.00 -1.41 -3.73
C GLN A 281 -13.61 -1.65 -3.17
N PHE A 282 -13.08 -2.84 -3.39
CA PHE A 282 -11.67 -3.15 -3.13
C PHE A 282 -10.77 -2.59 -4.22
N VAL A 283 -9.68 -1.94 -3.80
CA VAL A 283 -8.54 -1.67 -4.69
C VAL A 283 -7.25 -2.15 -4.06
N LEU A 284 -6.70 -3.21 -4.64
CA LEU A 284 -5.42 -3.82 -4.33
C LEU A 284 -4.26 -2.87 -4.67
N THR A 285 -3.39 -2.65 -3.70
CA THR A 285 -2.20 -1.79 -3.84
C THR A 285 -0.87 -2.55 -3.73
N GLU A 286 -0.91 -3.80 -3.26
CA GLU A 286 0.24 -4.71 -3.20
C GLU A 286 -0.20 -6.17 -3.23
N LEU A 287 0.59 -7.03 -3.88
CA LEU A 287 0.46 -8.47 -3.84
C LEU A 287 1.56 -9.04 -2.94
N GLU A 288 1.18 -9.61 -1.80
CA GLU A 288 2.13 -10.28 -0.90
C GLU A 288 1.99 -11.80 -1.03
N THR A 289 3.09 -12.46 -1.36
CA THR A 289 3.22 -13.92 -1.51
C THR A 289 4.06 -14.56 -0.42
N CYS A 290 4.66 -13.78 0.48
CA CYS A 290 5.24 -14.25 1.73
C CYS A 290 4.66 -13.49 2.94
N PRO A 291 3.32 -13.46 3.11
CA PRO A 291 2.69 -12.68 4.16
C PRO A 291 2.91 -13.20 5.59
N GLY A 292 3.22 -12.30 6.51
CA GLY A 292 3.02 -12.54 7.96
C GLY A 292 1.64 -12.10 8.43
N GLY A 293 1.34 -12.27 9.71
CA GLY A 293 0.11 -11.80 10.36
C GLY A 293 -0.98 -12.85 10.57
N GLN A 294 -0.70 -14.15 10.35
CA GLN A 294 -1.68 -15.20 10.59
C GLN A 294 -1.83 -15.50 12.09
N GLY A 295 -0.70 -15.52 12.82
CA GLY A 295 -0.71 -15.62 14.28
C GLY A 295 -1.37 -14.40 14.92
N MET A 296 -1.07 -13.22 14.39
CA MET A 296 -1.73 -11.97 14.72
C MET A 296 -3.25 -12.04 14.52
N GLY A 297 -3.69 -12.50 13.34
CA GLY A 297 -5.10 -12.70 13.03
C GLY A 297 -5.79 -13.62 14.03
N TYR A 298 -5.21 -14.80 14.29
CA TYR A 298 -5.70 -15.74 15.30
C TYR A 298 -5.83 -15.13 16.69
N SER A 299 -4.77 -14.47 17.19
CA SER A 299 -4.76 -13.88 18.52
C SER A 299 -5.81 -12.79 18.66
N VAL A 300 -5.99 -11.96 17.63
CA VAL A 300 -7.00 -10.90 17.61
C VAL A 300 -8.40 -11.48 17.49
N GLU A 301 -8.64 -12.45 16.61
CA GLU A 301 -9.94 -13.14 16.51
C GLU A 301 -10.38 -13.67 17.87
N LYS A 302 -9.48 -14.38 18.56
CA LYS A 302 -9.73 -14.94 19.90
C LYS A 302 -10.01 -13.87 20.94
N ALA A 303 -9.19 -12.81 20.99
CA ALA A 303 -9.35 -11.72 21.96
C ALA A 303 -10.64 -10.91 21.76
N TYR A 304 -11.17 -10.85 20.54
CA TYR A 304 -12.46 -10.23 20.23
C TYR A 304 -13.64 -11.21 20.32
N GLY A 305 -13.42 -12.46 20.72
CA GLY A 305 -14.48 -13.48 20.82
C GLY A 305 -15.06 -13.89 19.46
N LEU A 306 -14.28 -13.78 18.39
CA LEU A 306 -14.67 -14.12 17.02
C LEU A 306 -14.33 -15.58 16.69
N ALA A 307 -14.87 -16.07 15.58
CA ALA A 307 -14.46 -17.35 15.03
C ALA A 307 -12.99 -17.31 14.59
N GLU A 308 -12.25 -18.38 14.91
CA GLU A 308 -10.82 -18.57 14.57
C GLU A 308 -10.63 -18.89 13.07
N THR A 309 -11.19 -18.07 12.20
CA THR A 309 -11.21 -18.23 10.74
C THR A 309 -9.81 -18.34 10.17
N SER A 310 -8.86 -17.57 10.73
CA SER A 310 -7.45 -17.60 10.33
C SER A 310 -6.84 -19.01 10.43
N VAL A 311 -7.16 -19.74 11.51
CA VAL A 311 -6.63 -21.10 11.75
C VAL A 311 -7.48 -22.15 11.07
N SER A 312 -8.80 -22.09 11.17
CA SER A 312 -9.69 -23.13 10.64
C SER A 312 -9.57 -23.27 9.12
N SER A 313 -9.55 -22.16 8.39
CA SER A 313 -9.38 -22.18 6.92
C SER A 313 -7.99 -22.64 6.50
N PHE A 314 -6.96 -22.39 7.31
CA PHE A 314 -5.62 -22.88 7.00
C PHE A 314 -5.47 -24.37 7.29
N VAL A 315 -6.12 -24.90 8.34
CA VAL A 315 -6.22 -26.35 8.59
C VAL A 315 -6.90 -27.06 7.42
N GLU A 316 -7.97 -26.47 6.88
CA GLU A 316 -8.63 -26.97 5.67
C GLU A 316 -7.68 -26.99 4.47
N TYR A 317 -6.94 -25.90 4.24
CA TYR A 317 -5.91 -25.83 3.19
C TYR A 317 -4.84 -26.91 3.37
N LEU A 318 -4.32 -27.11 4.58
CA LEU A 318 -3.28 -28.09 4.86
C LEU A 318 -3.78 -29.52 4.63
N ALA A 319 -5.07 -29.81 4.81
CA ALA A 319 -5.69 -31.10 4.55
C ALA A 319 -4.92 -32.27 5.21
N GLY A 320 -4.49 -32.08 6.46
CA GLY A 320 -3.75 -33.07 7.26
C GLY A 320 -2.24 -33.18 6.98
N ARG A 321 -1.70 -32.36 6.06
CA ARG A 321 -0.25 -32.31 5.80
C ARG A 321 0.50 -31.60 6.94
N PRO A 322 1.71 -32.04 7.30
CA PRO A 322 2.59 -31.29 8.19
C PRO A 322 2.88 -29.90 7.62
N TYR A 323 3.08 -28.92 8.49
CA TYR A 323 3.41 -27.55 8.12
C TYR A 323 4.79 -27.17 8.65
N ARG A 324 5.65 -26.61 7.80
CA ARG A 324 6.97 -26.11 8.20
C ARG A 324 7.16 -24.70 7.66
N VAL A 325 7.38 -23.74 8.54
CA VAL A 325 7.80 -22.40 8.15
C VAL A 325 9.32 -22.39 8.10
N VAL A 326 9.91 -22.21 6.92
CA VAL A 326 11.34 -21.94 6.79
C VAL A 326 11.53 -20.42 6.77
N ALA A 327 11.89 -19.87 7.93
CA ALA A 327 12.02 -18.44 8.15
C ALA A 327 13.48 -17.99 8.05
N THR A 328 13.72 -16.85 7.43
CA THR A 328 15.06 -16.24 7.50
C THR A 328 15.24 -15.45 8.80
N HIS A 329 16.42 -15.56 9.40
CA HIS A 329 16.80 -14.80 10.59
C HIS A 329 16.73 -13.29 10.42
N GLN A 330 16.80 -12.78 9.18
CA GLN A 330 16.64 -11.35 8.88
C GLN A 330 15.26 -10.80 9.25
N TRP A 331 14.28 -11.68 9.46
CA TRP A 331 12.91 -11.35 9.87
C TRP A 331 12.55 -11.94 11.24
N ALA A 332 13.54 -12.15 12.13
CA ALA A 332 13.34 -12.72 13.45
C ALA A 332 12.30 -11.96 14.30
N GLU A 333 11.98 -10.70 13.99
CA GLU A 333 10.91 -9.94 14.66
C GLU A 333 9.53 -10.61 14.61
N TYR A 334 9.33 -11.49 13.64
CA TYR A 334 8.10 -12.22 13.40
C TYR A 334 8.05 -13.57 14.12
N THR A 335 9.09 -13.95 14.87
CA THR A 335 9.16 -15.26 15.56
C THR A 335 7.90 -15.56 16.36
N TRP A 336 7.41 -14.59 17.12
CA TRP A 336 6.27 -14.77 18.02
C TRP A 336 4.97 -14.96 17.25
N GLU A 337 4.76 -14.17 16.19
CA GLU A 337 3.67 -14.32 15.22
C GLU A 337 3.65 -15.73 14.61
N LEU A 338 4.78 -16.19 14.09
CA LEU A 338 4.88 -17.48 13.40
C LEU A 338 4.69 -18.64 14.38
N ALA A 339 5.31 -18.53 15.57
CA ALA A 339 5.22 -19.55 16.61
C ALA A 339 3.80 -19.67 17.17
N THR A 340 3.12 -18.54 17.44
CA THR A 340 1.72 -18.53 17.87
C THR A 340 0.82 -19.21 16.84
N PHE A 341 1.02 -18.93 15.54
CA PHE A 341 0.25 -19.61 14.51
C PHE A 341 0.51 -21.12 14.46
N CYS A 342 1.76 -21.55 14.50
CA CYS A 342 2.11 -22.96 14.55
C CYS A 342 1.59 -23.66 15.82
N GLN A 343 1.58 -22.99 16.99
CA GLN A 343 0.96 -23.51 18.21
C GLN A 343 -0.55 -23.70 18.03
N ALA A 344 -1.25 -22.70 17.50
CA ALA A 344 -2.68 -22.80 17.23
C ALA A 344 -3.01 -23.94 16.25
N LEU A 345 -2.19 -24.15 15.22
CA LEU A 345 -2.31 -25.29 14.32
C LEU A 345 -2.11 -26.64 15.04
N ARG A 346 -1.14 -26.73 15.96
CA ARG A 346 -0.91 -27.94 16.77
C ARG A 346 -2.07 -28.25 17.72
N GLU A 347 -2.72 -27.22 18.26
CA GLU A 347 -3.94 -27.39 19.04
C GLU A 347 -5.09 -27.98 18.20
N LYS A 348 -5.08 -27.76 16.88
CA LYS A 348 -5.99 -28.40 15.92
C LYS A 348 -5.45 -29.73 15.35
N GLY A 349 -4.36 -30.27 15.90
CA GLY A 349 -3.79 -31.56 15.52
C GLY A 349 -2.86 -31.55 14.29
N VAL A 350 -2.44 -30.37 13.82
CA VAL A 350 -1.45 -30.25 12.74
C VAL A 350 -0.04 -30.32 13.31
N ASP A 351 0.83 -31.12 12.71
CA ASP A 351 2.26 -31.07 13.00
C ASP A 351 2.89 -29.82 12.37
N ALA A 352 3.10 -28.77 13.17
CA ALA A 352 3.55 -27.45 12.71
C ALA A 352 4.76 -26.90 13.47
N GLU A 353 5.77 -26.41 12.75
CA GLU A 353 6.99 -25.83 13.33
C GLU A 353 7.54 -24.66 12.48
N VAL A 354 8.29 -23.78 13.14
CA VAL A 354 9.12 -22.73 12.55
C VAL A 354 10.58 -23.16 12.63
N LEU A 355 11.23 -23.23 11.48
CA LEU A 355 12.63 -23.59 11.28
C LEU A 355 13.37 -22.37 10.74
N PHE A 356 14.34 -21.86 11.48
CA PHE A 356 15.18 -20.76 11.00
C PHE A 356 16.29 -21.22 10.07
N ASP A 357 16.68 -20.36 9.13
CA ASP A 357 17.84 -20.56 8.26
C ASP A 357 19.20 -20.41 8.96
N THR A 358 19.20 -20.10 10.26
CA THR A 358 20.39 -20.05 11.12
C THR A 358 20.11 -20.63 12.52
N PHE A 359 21.15 -20.79 13.33
CA PHE A 359 21.04 -21.27 14.71
C PHE A 359 20.43 -20.21 15.64
N LEU A 360 19.61 -20.64 16.61
CA LEU A 360 18.86 -19.72 17.48
C LEU A 360 19.75 -18.86 18.40
N ASP A 361 20.94 -19.34 18.77
CA ASP A 361 21.94 -18.60 19.54
C ASP A 361 22.54 -17.42 18.75
N GLN A 362 22.72 -17.60 17.44
CA GLN A 362 23.13 -16.53 16.53
C GLN A 362 22.03 -15.48 16.39
N ILE A 363 20.77 -15.92 16.24
CA ILE A 363 19.62 -15.00 16.21
C ILE A 363 19.57 -14.21 17.52
N HIS A 364 19.68 -14.88 18.67
CA HIS A 364 19.67 -14.24 19.99
C HIS A 364 20.73 -13.14 20.12
N THR A 365 21.94 -13.43 19.68
CA THR A 365 23.04 -12.44 19.67
C THR A 365 22.70 -11.26 18.75
N GLN A 366 22.24 -11.53 17.53
CA GLN A 366 21.91 -10.48 16.56
C GLN A 366 20.74 -9.59 17.00
N VAL A 367 19.70 -10.15 17.60
CA VAL A 367 18.53 -9.36 18.01
C VAL A 367 18.81 -8.50 19.23
N ALA A 368 19.72 -8.94 20.12
CA ALA A 368 20.19 -8.12 21.24
C ALA A 368 20.78 -6.78 20.77
N ASP A 369 21.48 -6.80 19.62
CA ASP A 369 22.11 -5.61 19.03
C ASP A 369 21.18 -4.85 18.08
N SER A 370 20.36 -5.56 17.30
CA SER A 370 19.62 -4.97 16.18
C SER A 370 18.21 -4.48 16.56
N TRP A 371 17.60 -5.05 17.59
CA TRP A 371 16.29 -4.62 18.07
C TRP A 371 16.44 -3.43 19.00
N ILE A 372 16.31 -2.25 18.40
CA ILE A 372 16.35 -0.97 19.11
C ILE A 372 14.93 -0.44 19.30
N ILE A 373 14.64 0.06 20.50
CA ILE A 373 13.39 0.77 20.79
C ILE A 373 13.28 1.97 19.84
N PRO A 374 12.19 2.12 19.09
CA PRO A 374 11.99 3.28 18.23
C PRO A 374 12.11 4.61 19.01
N PRO A 375 12.80 5.63 18.47
CA PRO A 375 12.81 6.96 19.08
C PRO A 375 11.38 7.48 19.28
N GLY A 376 11.05 7.91 20.49
CA GLY A 376 9.69 8.38 20.81
C GLY A 376 8.66 7.27 21.01
N ALA A 377 9.08 6.00 21.10
CA ALA A 377 8.16 4.90 21.43
C ALA A 377 7.29 5.24 22.66
N PRO A 378 5.98 4.90 22.65
CA PRO A 378 5.10 5.10 23.79
C PRO A 378 5.63 4.44 25.07
N LEU A 379 5.22 4.95 26.23
CA LEU A 379 5.70 4.45 27.53
C LEU A 379 5.48 2.95 27.72
N HIS A 380 4.32 2.41 27.32
CA HIS A 380 4.03 0.98 27.43
C HIS A 380 5.02 0.12 26.62
N VAL A 381 5.36 0.54 25.39
CA VAL A 381 6.40 -0.14 24.57
C VAL A 381 7.75 -0.13 25.27
N ARG A 382 8.13 0.99 25.91
CA ARG A 382 9.42 1.08 26.62
C ARG A 382 9.48 0.22 27.87
N GLN A 383 8.35 0.07 28.57
CA GLN A 383 8.26 -0.73 29.79
C GLN A 383 8.27 -2.23 29.50
N GLU A 384 7.77 -2.64 28.34
CA GLU A 384 7.67 -4.05 27.93
C GLU A 384 8.86 -4.50 27.07
N TRP A 385 9.74 -3.60 26.64
CA TRP A 385 10.81 -3.93 25.69
C TRP A 385 11.78 -4.96 26.25
N ASN A 386 11.90 -6.09 25.55
CA ASN A 386 12.76 -7.19 25.95
C ASN A 386 13.42 -7.86 24.72
N THR A 387 14.75 -7.86 24.67
CA THR A 387 15.52 -8.49 23.58
C THR A 387 16.07 -9.87 23.94
N ASP A 388 15.76 -10.41 25.12
CA ASP A 388 16.12 -11.78 25.52
C ASP A 388 15.31 -12.83 24.75
N PHE A 389 15.75 -13.09 23.52
CA PHE A 389 15.09 -13.98 22.57
C PHE A 389 14.97 -15.42 23.07
N LEU A 390 16.07 -16.03 23.51
CA LEU A 390 16.05 -17.42 23.98
C LEU A 390 15.31 -17.53 25.32
N GLY A 391 15.46 -16.56 26.22
CA GLY A 391 14.69 -16.51 27.46
C GLY A 391 13.20 -16.38 27.20
N ARG A 392 12.77 -15.60 26.21
CA ARG A 392 11.36 -15.52 25.80
C ARG A 392 10.86 -16.83 25.16
N ILE A 393 11.66 -17.49 24.33
CA ILE A 393 11.33 -18.84 23.81
C ILE A 393 11.12 -19.82 24.97
N ALA A 394 12.01 -19.83 25.96
CA ALA A 394 11.91 -20.71 27.13
C ALA A 394 10.69 -20.37 28.00
N ARG A 395 10.50 -19.09 28.33
CA ARG A 395 9.37 -18.58 29.14
C ARG A 395 8.01 -18.95 28.56
N LEU A 396 7.87 -18.82 27.24
CA LEU A 396 6.63 -19.10 26.52
C LEU A 396 6.49 -20.58 26.10
N GLY A 397 7.48 -21.44 26.43
CA GLY A 397 7.46 -22.85 26.03
C GLY A 397 7.53 -23.09 24.52
N LEU A 398 8.03 -22.10 23.76
CA LEU A 398 8.09 -22.13 22.29
C LEU A 398 9.20 -23.02 21.74
N GLY A 399 10.08 -23.52 22.60
CA GLY A 399 11.16 -24.43 22.22
C GLY A 399 10.68 -25.79 21.70
N LYS A 400 9.37 -26.04 21.56
CA LYS A 400 8.81 -27.21 20.84
C LYS A 400 8.41 -26.89 19.41
N VAL A 401 8.29 -25.61 19.07
CA VAL A 401 7.73 -25.11 17.80
C VAL A 401 8.77 -24.29 17.03
N VAL A 402 9.69 -23.62 17.73
CA VAL A 402 10.77 -22.83 17.13
C VAL A 402 12.08 -23.59 17.20
N ARG A 403 12.73 -23.77 16.05
CA ARG A 403 13.98 -24.52 15.86
C ARG A 403 14.97 -23.75 15.00
N GLY A 404 16.26 -24.03 15.18
CA GLY A 404 17.33 -23.48 14.36
C GLY A 404 17.61 -24.32 13.10
N ALA A 405 18.62 -23.89 12.35
CA ALA A 405 19.06 -24.49 11.09
C ALA A 405 19.41 -25.98 11.19
N GLU A 406 19.80 -26.47 12.37
CA GLU A 406 20.14 -27.87 12.60
C GLU A 406 18.97 -28.84 12.36
N TYR A 407 17.73 -28.34 12.34
CA TYR A 407 16.52 -29.11 12.10
C TYR A 407 15.98 -28.98 10.67
N LEU A 408 16.64 -28.22 9.78
CA LEU A 408 16.18 -28.10 8.38
C LEU A 408 16.14 -29.46 7.67
N GLY A 409 17.05 -30.37 8.02
CA GLY A 409 17.07 -31.74 7.46
C GLY A 409 15.83 -32.58 7.78
N ASP A 410 15.05 -32.20 8.79
CA ASP A 410 13.94 -32.99 9.34
C ASP A 410 12.59 -32.68 8.68
N ILE A 411 12.55 -31.81 7.65
CA ILE A 411 11.32 -31.48 6.94
C ILE A 411 10.72 -32.76 6.29
N PRO A 412 9.49 -33.15 6.66
CA PRO A 412 8.84 -34.32 6.09
C PRO A 412 8.64 -34.21 4.57
N GLN A 413 8.72 -35.32 3.85
CA GLN A 413 8.56 -35.34 2.39
C GLN A 413 7.18 -34.86 1.94
N ASN A 414 6.12 -35.07 2.71
CA ASN A 414 4.76 -34.63 2.39
C ASN A 414 4.40 -33.29 3.04
N ALA A 415 5.36 -32.57 3.60
CA ALA A 415 5.11 -31.31 4.29
C ALA A 415 4.71 -30.20 3.32
N VAL A 416 3.88 -29.29 3.81
CA VAL A 416 3.68 -27.97 3.24
C VAL A 416 4.73 -27.04 3.85
N VAL A 417 5.59 -26.48 3.01
CA VAL A 417 6.74 -25.66 3.41
C VAL A 417 6.47 -24.21 3.04
N TYR A 418 6.40 -23.34 4.03
CA TYR A 418 6.22 -21.91 3.82
C TYR A 418 7.54 -21.17 3.97
N ARG A 419 8.00 -20.51 2.92
CA ARG A 419 9.19 -19.66 2.97
C ARG A 419 8.81 -18.28 3.50
N PHE A 420 9.29 -17.94 4.68
CA PHE A 420 8.99 -16.66 5.33
C PHE A 420 10.18 -15.68 5.25
N GLY A 421 9.95 -14.56 4.55
CA GLY A 421 10.96 -13.57 4.19
C GLY A 421 11.11 -13.43 2.67
N TYR A 422 11.66 -12.32 2.19
CA TYR A 422 11.81 -12.09 0.76
C TYR A 422 12.85 -13.00 0.13
N PHE A 423 12.70 -13.24 -1.15
CA PHE A 423 13.47 -14.16 -1.94
C PHE A 423 14.95 -13.74 -1.96
N ASP A 424 15.27 -12.45 -1.88
CA ASP A 424 16.62 -11.90 -1.77
C ASP A 424 17.20 -11.91 -0.35
N ASN A 425 16.40 -12.26 0.67
CA ASN A 425 16.90 -12.48 2.02
C ASN A 425 17.43 -13.90 2.23
N PHE A 426 17.13 -14.83 1.31
CA PHE A 426 17.63 -16.19 1.38
C PHE A 426 18.93 -16.35 0.60
N GLY A 427 19.91 -16.98 1.24
CA GLY A 427 21.11 -17.45 0.56
C GLY A 427 20.78 -18.52 -0.48
N ARG A 428 21.67 -18.67 -1.48
CA ARG A 428 21.53 -19.68 -2.54
C ARG A 428 21.38 -21.09 -1.99
N ASP A 429 22.06 -21.41 -0.88
CA ASP A 429 22.03 -22.74 -0.27
C ASP A 429 20.64 -23.08 0.29
N VAL A 430 19.97 -22.13 0.93
CA VAL A 430 18.61 -22.32 1.47
C VAL A 430 17.59 -22.46 0.34
N LEU A 431 17.69 -21.62 -0.70
CA LEU A 431 16.81 -21.75 -1.87
C LEU A 431 17.02 -23.10 -2.58
N THR A 432 18.27 -23.55 -2.70
CA THR A 432 18.60 -24.87 -3.27
C THR A 432 18.07 -26.00 -2.39
N PHE A 433 18.13 -25.85 -1.06
CA PHE A 433 17.56 -26.80 -0.11
C PHE A 433 16.03 -26.88 -0.26
N LEU A 434 15.33 -25.75 -0.28
CA LEU A 434 13.87 -25.70 -0.49
C LEU A 434 13.48 -26.35 -1.82
N LYS A 435 14.24 -26.10 -2.89
CA LYS A 435 14.04 -26.78 -4.18
C LYS A 435 14.19 -28.30 -4.01
N LYS A 436 15.22 -28.78 -3.31
CA LYS A 436 15.41 -30.22 -3.05
C LYS A 436 14.27 -30.82 -2.23
N CYS A 437 13.70 -30.08 -1.27
CA CYS A 437 12.50 -30.51 -0.56
C CYS A 437 11.33 -30.68 -1.52
N GLN A 438 11.13 -29.70 -2.41
CA GLN A 438 10.10 -29.75 -3.44
C GLN A 438 10.28 -30.95 -4.38
N ASP A 439 11.50 -31.18 -4.87
CA ASP A 439 11.85 -32.32 -5.73
C ASP A 439 11.61 -33.69 -5.03
N LYS A 440 11.59 -33.71 -3.69
CA LYS A 440 11.30 -34.90 -2.86
C LYS A 440 9.83 -35.06 -2.48
N GLY A 441 8.95 -34.16 -2.93
CA GLY A 441 7.50 -34.23 -2.75
C GLY A 441 6.91 -33.18 -1.82
N ALA A 442 7.72 -32.33 -1.18
CA ALA A 442 7.19 -31.28 -0.31
C ALA A 442 6.48 -30.22 -1.16
N VAL A 443 5.42 -29.62 -0.63
CA VAL A 443 4.73 -28.52 -1.31
C VAL A 443 5.25 -27.22 -0.76
N VAL A 444 6.12 -26.52 -1.51
CA VAL A 444 6.52 -25.16 -1.14
C VAL A 444 5.37 -24.21 -1.44
N ILE A 445 4.78 -23.61 -0.39
CA ILE A 445 3.72 -22.62 -0.52
C ILE A 445 4.27 -21.47 -1.33
N ASN A 446 3.59 -21.23 -2.45
CA ASN A 446 4.02 -20.35 -3.53
C ASN A 446 5.37 -20.81 -4.10
N PRO A 447 5.43 -21.10 -5.40
CA PRO A 447 6.61 -21.71 -5.99
C PRO A 447 7.84 -20.82 -5.84
N LEU A 448 9.03 -21.42 -5.82
CA LEU A 448 10.31 -20.71 -5.78
C LEU A 448 10.55 -19.99 -7.12
N GLN A 449 9.89 -18.84 -7.25
CA GLN A 449 9.91 -18.00 -8.43
C GLN A 449 10.24 -16.58 -7.99
N PHE A 450 11.41 -16.09 -8.41
CA PHE A 450 11.93 -14.81 -7.90
C PHE A 450 10.93 -13.67 -8.12
N MET A 451 10.23 -13.64 -9.27
CA MET A 451 9.38 -12.50 -9.63
C MET A 451 8.09 -12.32 -8.79
N LEU A 452 7.69 -13.31 -7.96
CA LEU A 452 6.39 -13.27 -7.24
C LEU A 452 6.27 -12.08 -6.28
N GLU A 453 7.38 -11.65 -5.71
CA GLU A 453 7.40 -10.61 -4.68
C GLU A 453 7.66 -9.21 -5.26
N SER A 454 7.88 -9.12 -6.57
CA SER A 454 8.10 -7.84 -7.23
C SER A 454 6.78 -7.12 -7.45
N LYS A 455 6.68 -5.87 -6.97
CA LYS A 455 5.53 -5.00 -7.28
C LYS A 455 5.37 -4.73 -8.79
N SER A 456 6.42 -4.94 -9.58
CA SER A 456 6.33 -4.90 -11.05
C SER A 456 5.35 -5.94 -11.60
N LEU A 457 5.09 -7.02 -10.86
CA LEU A 457 4.10 -8.03 -11.22
C LEU A 457 2.73 -7.41 -11.46
N MET A 458 2.28 -6.45 -10.64
CA MET A 458 0.97 -5.81 -10.80
C MET A 458 0.81 -5.12 -12.16
N ALA A 459 1.90 -4.63 -12.77
CA ALA A 459 1.87 -4.00 -14.08
C ALA A 459 1.62 -5.00 -15.22
N ALA A 460 1.78 -6.31 -14.99
CA ALA A 460 1.56 -7.34 -16.01
C ALA A 460 0.09 -7.45 -16.44
N ILE A 461 -0.87 -6.94 -15.66
CA ILE A 461 -2.29 -6.90 -16.03
C ILE A 461 -2.53 -6.05 -17.29
N GLY A 462 -1.66 -5.08 -17.56
CA GLY A 462 -1.70 -4.25 -18.76
C GLY A 462 -1.17 -4.95 -20.02
N ILE A 463 -0.61 -6.15 -19.92
CA ILE A 463 -0.05 -6.89 -21.06
C ILE A 463 -1.15 -7.67 -21.78
N SER A 464 -1.30 -7.46 -23.10
CA SER A 464 -2.36 -8.05 -23.91
C SER A 464 -2.40 -9.59 -23.84
N SER A 465 -1.25 -10.26 -23.89
CA SER A 465 -1.18 -11.73 -23.83
C SER A 465 -1.63 -12.28 -22.46
N VAL A 466 -1.34 -11.56 -21.37
CA VAL A 466 -1.83 -11.90 -20.02
C VAL A 466 -3.37 -11.82 -20.01
N ARG A 467 -3.93 -10.71 -20.49
CA ARG A 467 -5.38 -10.46 -20.51
C ARG A 467 -6.12 -11.48 -21.37
N GLU A 468 -5.61 -11.78 -22.56
CA GLU A 468 -6.20 -12.75 -23.48
C GLU A 468 -6.27 -14.15 -22.84
N ILE A 469 -5.21 -14.60 -22.18
CA ILE A 469 -5.17 -15.92 -21.54
C ILE A 469 -6.10 -15.97 -20.32
N ILE A 470 -6.15 -14.92 -19.51
CA ILE A 470 -7.11 -14.84 -18.39
C ILE A 470 -8.54 -14.90 -18.92
N GLY A 471 -8.85 -14.12 -19.96
CA GLY A 471 -10.16 -14.14 -20.63
C GLY A 471 -10.55 -15.54 -21.14
N ARG A 472 -9.60 -16.30 -21.66
CA ARG A 472 -9.83 -17.71 -22.07
C ARG A 472 -10.02 -18.67 -20.88
N ARG A 473 -9.33 -18.45 -19.75
CA ARG A 473 -9.36 -19.35 -18.58
C ARG A 473 -10.58 -19.14 -17.69
N ILE A 474 -10.97 -17.89 -17.44
CA ILE A 474 -12.02 -17.54 -16.47
C ILE A 474 -13.03 -16.51 -17.00
N GLY A 475 -13.05 -16.25 -18.31
CA GLY A 475 -13.99 -15.34 -18.95
C GLY A 475 -13.58 -13.87 -18.88
N SER A 476 -14.30 -13.03 -19.62
CA SER A 476 -14.10 -11.57 -19.62
C SER A 476 -14.35 -10.93 -18.25
N GLU A 477 -15.22 -11.53 -17.44
CA GLU A 477 -15.50 -11.06 -16.07
C GLU A 477 -14.26 -11.14 -15.17
N GLY A 478 -13.43 -12.18 -15.31
CA GLY A 478 -12.18 -12.27 -14.55
C GLY A 478 -11.21 -11.14 -14.87
N VAL A 479 -11.15 -10.71 -16.14
CA VAL A 479 -10.36 -9.53 -16.55
C VAL A 479 -10.98 -8.25 -15.98
N ALA A 480 -12.31 -8.11 -16.04
CA ALA A 480 -13.02 -6.95 -15.50
C ALA A 480 -12.84 -6.80 -13.97
N ILE A 481 -12.80 -7.91 -13.23
CA ILE A 481 -12.49 -7.91 -11.79
C ILE A 481 -11.08 -7.37 -11.56
N LEU A 482 -10.07 -7.82 -12.31
CA LEU A 482 -8.69 -7.32 -12.18
C LEU A 482 -8.60 -5.84 -12.56
N ASP A 483 -9.28 -5.42 -13.63
CA ASP A 483 -9.33 -4.03 -14.06
C ASP A 483 -9.97 -3.12 -13.02
N ARG A 484 -11.00 -3.61 -12.32
CA ARG A 484 -11.68 -2.85 -11.27
C ARG A 484 -10.84 -2.82 -9.99
N CYS A 485 -10.30 -3.96 -9.59
CA CYS A 485 -9.76 -4.16 -8.25
C CYS A 485 -8.25 -3.98 -8.15
N VAL A 486 -7.46 -3.96 -9.23
CA VAL A 486 -6.01 -3.76 -9.13
C VAL A 486 -5.63 -2.32 -9.42
N ALA A 487 -4.90 -1.68 -8.50
CA ALA A 487 -4.42 -0.31 -8.70
C ALA A 487 -3.57 -0.20 -9.96
N GLU A 488 -3.79 0.85 -10.74
CA GLU A 488 -2.97 1.15 -11.92
C GLU A 488 -1.50 1.25 -11.49
N THR A 489 -0.68 0.34 -12.01
CA THR A 489 0.71 0.19 -11.64
C THR A 489 1.55 0.10 -12.91
N ARG A 490 2.59 0.95 -12.99
CA ARG A 490 3.48 1.03 -14.14
C ARG A 490 4.92 0.88 -13.68
N LEU A 491 5.70 0.10 -14.42
CA LEU A 491 7.15 0.09 -14.25
C LEU A 491 7.71 1.47 -14.60
N LEU A 492 8.47 2.07 -13.68
CA LEU A 492 9.11 3.36 -13.92
C LEU A 492 10.26 3.17 -14.92
N THR A 493 10.16 3.82 -16.06
CA THR A 493 11.15 3.77 -17.15
C THR A 493 11.40 5.16 -17.70
N SER A 494 12.45 5.32 -18.51
CA SER A 494 12.78 6.60 -19.17
C SER A 494 11.86 6.93 -20.36
N ASP A 495 10.68 6.31 -20.44
CA ASP A 495 9.67 6.58 -21.46
C ASP A 495 9.11 8.01 -21.28
N GLU A 496 9.26 8.86 -22.31
CA GLU A 496 8.93 10.28 -22.22
C GLU A 496 7.43 10.52 -21.99
N ASP A 497 6.57 9.68 -22.56
CA ASP A 497 5.12 9.77 -22.41
C ASP A 497 4.71 9.46 -20.97
N LEU A 498 5.26 8.37 -20.39
CA LEU A 498 5.06 8.03 -18.99
C LEU A 498 5.51 9.17 -18.07
N LEU A 499 6.73 9.69 -18.25
CA LEU A 499 7.24 10.77 -17.41
C LEU A 499 6.41 12.05 -17.55
N ALA A 500 6.00 12.41 -18.77
CA ALA A 500 5.14 13.57 -19.01
C ALA A 500 3.78 13.44 -18.32
N GLU A 501 3.23 12.24 -18.23
CA GLU A 501 2.01 11.94 -17.45
C GLU A 501 2.27 12.05 -15.96
N LEU A 502 3.29 11.37 -15.42
CA LEU A 502 3.64 11.41 -14.00
C LEU A 502 3.94 12.83 -13.50
N TYR A 503 4.53 13.68 -14.33
CA TYR A 503 4.74 15.10 -14.00
C TYR A 503 3.45 15.90 -14.00
N ARG A 504 2.59 15.69 -15.01
CA ARG A 504 1.32 16.42 -15.15
C ARG A 504 0.35 16.05 -14.03
N ASP A 505 0.36 14.78 -13.65
CA ASP A 505 -0.62 14.21 -12.74
C ASP A 505 -0.06 13.89 -11.37
N ARG A 506 1.02 14.56 -10.96
CA ARG A 506 1.77 14.36 -9.71
C ARG A 506 0.87 14.05 -8.50
N GLY A 507 -0.21 14.80 -8.31
CA GLY A 507 -1.11 14.65 -7.16
C GLY A 507 -1.72 13.25 -7.02
N TYR A 508 -1.85 12.52 -8.13
CA TYR A 508 -2.47 11.20 -8.18
C TYR A 508 -1.49 10.04 -8.22
N TRP A 509 -0.18 10.29 -8.25
CA TRP A 509 0.82 9.24 -8.36
C TRP A 509 1.69 9.13 -7.11
N LEU A 510 2.11 7.91 -6.82
CA LEU A 510 3.13 7.58 -5.84
C LEU A 510 4.16 6.64 -6.49
N THR A 511 5.33 6.52 -5.88
CA THR A 511 6.36 5.57 -6.31
C THR A 511 6.79 4.67 -5.16
N LYS A 512 7.13 3.42 -5.49
CA LYS A 512 7.55 2.36 -4.55
C LYS A 512 8.73 1.60 -5.14
N PHE A 513 9.70 1.22 -4.31
CA PHE A 513 10.69 0.23 -4.76
C PHE A 513 9.97 -1.09 -4.98
N ALA A 514 10.24 -1.74 -6.11
CA ALA A 514 9.43 -2.89 -6.52
C ALA A 514 9.88 -4.19 -5.85
N ALA A 515 11.19 -4.44 -5.79
CA ALA A 515 11.86 -5.53 -5.09
C ALA A 515 13.39 -5.36 -5.20
N TRP A 516 14.16 -6.25 -4.57
CA TRP A 516 15.61 -6.41 -4.75
C TRP A 516 16.46 -5.22 -4.34
N ASP A 517 15.97 -4.40 -3.42
CA ASP A 517 16.67 -3.19 -3.01
C ASP A 517 17.86 -3.47 -2.07
N GLY A 518 18.01 -4.72 -1.60
CA GLY A 518 19.10 -5.17 -0.72
C GLY A 518 19.06 -4.60 0.70
N SER A 519 18.10 -3.74 1.01
CA SER A 519 17.97 -3.04 2.30
C SER A 519 16.56 -3.13 2.89
N ASN A 520 15.71 -4.01 2.34
CA ASN A 520 14.33 -4.24 2.75
C ASN A 520 13.48 -2.94 2.79
N ARG A 521 13.80 -1.95 1.94
CA ARG A 521 13.06 -0.68 1.80
C ARG A 521 11.88 -0.79 0.85
N SER A 522 11.87 -1.81 -0.02
CA SER A 522 10.68 -2.24 -0.76
C SER A 522 9.52 -2.66 0.14
N TRP A 523 9.78 -2.87 1.44
CA TRP A 523 8.79 -3.28 2.43
C TRP A 523 8.42 -2.17 3.45
N GLY A 524 7.24 -2.33 4.08
CA GLY A 524 6.81 -1.52 5.22
C GLY A 524 6.61 -0.04 4.92
N SER A 525 6.22 0.32 3.69
CA SER A 525 6.07 1.71 3.22
C SER A 525 7.35 2.59 3.27
N ARG A 526 8.53 2.00 3.49
CA ARG A 526 9.80 2.74 3.72
C ARG A 526 10.35 3.45 2.49
N SER A 527 10.03 2.94 1.30
CA SER A 527 10.36 3.54 0.01
C SER A 527 9.19 4.34 -0.59
N LEU A 528 8.10 4.57 0.15
CA LEU A 528 6.94 5.24 -0.42
C LEU A 528 7.18 6.75 -0.56
N GLU A 529 7.12 7.24 -1.79
CA GLU A 529 7.07 8.67 -2.11
C GLU A 529 5.75 9.01 -2.79
N VAL A 530 5.05 10.00 -2.26
CA VAL A 530 3.70 10.39 -2.71
C VAL A 530 3.79 11.74 -3.37
N GLY A 531 3.39 11.84 -4.64
CA GLY A 531 3.54 13.06 -5.42
C GLY A 531 2.78 14.24 -4.82
N SER A 532 1.60 14.02 -4.24
CA SER A 532 0.81 15.06 -3.55
C SER A 532 1.49 15.66 -2.32
N TYR A 533 2.55 15.04 -1.80
CA TYR A 533 3.34 15.55 -0.66
C TYR A 533 4.54 16.43 -1.06
N MET A 534 4.78 16.59 -2.37
CA MET A 534 5.98 17.19 -2.92
C MET A 534 5.66 18.39 -3.80
N SER A 535 6.61 19.31 -3.98
CA SER A 535 6.51 20.29 -5.07
C SER A 535 6.74 19.62 -6.43
N ASP A 536 6.39 20.30 -7.53
CA ASP A 536 6.69 19.78 -8.87
C ASP A 536 8.19 19.53 -9.09
N VAL A 537 9.05 20.40 -8.53
CA VAL A 537 10.51 20.28 -8.64
C VAL A 537 11.03 19.09 -7.85
N ASP A 538 10.53 18.90 -6.63
CA ASP A 538 10.94 17.77 -5.79
C ASP A 538 10.45 16.44 -6.37
N TRP A 539 9.25 16.41 -6.94
CA TRP A 539 8.71 15.22 -7.62
C TRP A 539 9.51 14.86 -8.87
N GLN A 540 9.86 15.85 -9.71
CA GLN A 540 10.72 15.61 -10.87
C GLN A 540 12.08 15.06 -10.48
N ARG A 541 12.69 15.63 -9.43
CA ARG A 541 13.96 15.15 -8.88
C ARG A 541 13.84 13.72 -8.37
N SER A 542 12.83 13.43 -7.56
CA SER A 542 12.52 12.10 -7.03
C SER A 542 12.40 11.06 -8.15
N LEU A 543 11.65 11.37 -9.22
CA LEU A 543 11.50 10.47 -10.36
C LEU A 543 12.83 10.22 -11.07
N SER A 544 13.67 11.25 -11.25
CA SER A 544 15.02 11.11 -11.82
C SER A 544 15.91 10.22 -10.95
N GLU A 545 15.97 10.49 -9.64
CA GLU A 545 16.77 9.70 -8.69
C GLU A 545 16.34 8.23 -8.68
N ARG A 546 15.03 7.97 -8.78
CA ARG A 546 14.47 6.61 -8.85
C ARG A 546 14.76 5.89 -10.16
N LEU A 547 14.81 6.62 -11.28
CA LEU A 547 15.21 6.05 -12.57
C LEU A 547 16.67 5.59 -12.58
N ASP A 548 17.53 6.21 -11.77
CA ASP A 548 18.96 5.89 -11.70
C ASP A 548 19.26 4.71 -10.76
N LEU A 549 18.28 4.22 -9.99
CA LEU A 549 18.45 3.07 -9.10
C LEU A 549 18.76 1.79 -9.87
N GLY A 550 19.61 0.93 -9.29
CA GLY A 550 20.03 -0.36 -9.86
C GLY A 550 19.01 -1.50 -9.74
N PHE A 551 17.79 -1.21 -9.28
CA PHE A 551 16.70 -2.17 -9.04
C PHE A 551 15.36 -1.57 -9.51
N PRO A 552 14.32 -2.38 -9.74
CA PRO A 552 13.06 -1.89 -10.29
C PRO A 552 12.29 -0.98 -9.33
N VAL A 553 11.64 0.04 -9.89
CA VAL A 553 10.72 0.95 -9.20
C VAL A 553 9.41 0.97 -9.96
N VAL A 554 8.29 1.04 -9.25
CA VAL A 554 6.97 1.24 -9.86
C VAL A 554 6.40 2.61 -9.50
N ALA A 555 5.71 3.21 -10.47
CA ALA A 555 4.75 4.29 -10.23
C ALA A 555 3.35 3.66 -10.14
N GLN A 556 2.59 4.00 -9.12
CA GLN A 556 1.25 3.48 -8.91
C GLN A 556 0.30 4.64 -8.63
N HIS A 557 -0.91 4.56 -9.16
CA HIS A 557 -1.93 5.57 -8.92
C HIS A 557 -2.42 5.48 -7.48
N THR A 558 -2.54 6.63 -6.83
CA THR A 558 -3.09 6.78 -5.48
C THR A 558 -4.56 6.38 -5.46
N ILE A 559 -5.06 5.90 -4.33
CA ILE A 559 -6.46 5.53 -4.17
C ILE A 559 -7.13 6.53 -3.23
N SER A 560 -8.32 7.01 -3.63
CA SER A 560 -9.22 7.76 -2.76
C SER A 560 -9.84 6.79 -1.75
N SER A 561 -9.09 6.51 -0.68
CA SER A 561 -9.54 5.63 0.40
C SER A 561 -10.85 6.16 0.99
N VAL A 562 -11.77 5.28 1.37
CA VAL A 562 -12.85 5.63 2.30
C VAL A 562 -12.21 6.09 3.62
N ARG A 563 -12.89 7.01 4.31
CA ARG A 563 -12.45 7.58 5.59
C ARG A 563 -13.36 7.09 6.70
N TYR A 564 -12.76 6.67 7.80
CA TYR A 564 -13.47 6.15 8.97
C TYR A 564 -13.25 7.04 10.20
N ASN A 565 -14.27 7.16 11.03
CA ASN A 565 -14.10 7.56 12.42
C ASN A 565 -14.16 6.28 13.26
N ILE A 566 -13.05 5.86 13.83
CA ILE A 566 -12.96 4.58 14.53
C ILE A 566 -12.76 4.82 16.04
N ALA A 567 -13.63 4.23 16.85
CA ALA A 567 -13.38 4.15 18.30
C ALA A 567 -12.24 3.17 18.55
N TYR A 568 -11.28 3.57 19.35
CA TYR A 568 -10.22 2.72 19.86
C TYR A 568 -10.08 2.94 21.35
N THR A 569 -9.52 1.96 22.04
CA THR A 569 -9.24 2.14 23.47
C THR A 569 -7.82 2.65 23.64
N GLY A 570 -7.69 3.83 24.24
CA GLY A 570 -6.43 4.45 24.57
C GLY A 570 -5.66 3.69 25.66
N VAL A 571 -4.39 4.05 25.81
CA VAL A 571 -3.49 3.47 26.83
C VAL A 571 -3.93 3.77 28.27
N ASP A 572 -4.83 4.72 28.47
CA ASP A 572 -5.44 5.07 29.75
C ASP A 572 -6.72 4.28 30.06
N GLY A 573 -7.06 3.28 29.22
CA GLY A 573 -8.29 2.51 29.35
C GLY A 573 -9.53 3.21 28.81
N ARG A 574 -9.41 4.46 28.33
CA ARG A 574 -10.56 5.24 27.86
C ARG A 574 -10.71 5.14 26.36
N VAL A 575 -11.95 5.12 25.91
CA VAL A 575 -12.26 5.13 24.48
C VAL A 575 -12.01 6.53 23.92
N ALA A 576 -11.24 6.58 22.83
CA ALA A 576 -11.00 7.75 22.01
C ALA A 576 -11.45 7.46 20.57
N VAL A 577 -11.61 8.52 19.78
CA VAL A 577 -11.98 8.41 18.37
C VAL A 577 -10.80 8.87 17.53
N LEU A 578 -10.39 8.03 16.59
CA LEU A 578 -9.45 8.40 15.53
C LEU A 578 -10.27 8.87 14.32
N PRO A 579 -10.31 10.18 14.02
CA PRO A 579 -11.14 10.72 12.95
C PRO A 579 -10.42 10.65 11.59
N ASP A 580 -11.19 10.63 10.50
CA ASP A 580 -10.67 10.69 9.12
C ASP A 580 -9.55 9.66 8.83
N ALA A 581 -9.71 8.46 9.37
CA ALA A 581 -8.73 7.40 9.24
C ALA A 581 -8.84 6.72 7.86
N ARG A 582 -7.72 6.65 7.16
CA ARG A 582 -7.56 5.87 5.92
C ARG A 582 -7.34 4.40 6.26
N THR A 583 -7.72 3.53 5.35
CA THR A 583 -7.73 2.08 5.61
C THR A 583 -6.74 1.32 4.75
N ARG A 584 -6.26 0.21 5.31
CA ARG A 584 -5.61 -0.88 4.59
C ARG A 584 -6.12 -2.19 5.17
N PHE A 585 -6.88 -2.92 4.38
CA PHE A 585 -7.38 -4.25 4.69
C PHE A 585 -6.41 -5.30 4.13
N THR A 586 -6.01 -6.25 4.96
CA THR A 586 -5.06 -7.32 4.57
C THR A 586 -5.69 -8.70 4.82
N PRO A 587 -6.62 -9.15 3.97
CA PRO A 587 -7.20 -10.49 4.08
C PRO A 587 -6.21 -11.56 3.63
N PHE A 588 -6.30 -12.73 4.24
CA PHE A 588 -5.64 -13.93 3.73
C PHE A 588 -6.57 -14.68 2.79
N LEU A 589 -6.05 -15.11 1.64
CA LEU A 589 -6.77 -15.95 0.69
C LEU A 589 -5.92 -17.19 0.40
N TYR A 590 -6.58 -18.34 0.44
CA TYR A 590 -5.96 -19.63 0.16
C TYR A 590 -6.60 -20.28 -1.06
N ARG A 591 -5.78 -20.93 -1.89
CA ARG A 591 -6.23 -21.85 -2.93
C ARG A 591 -6.44 -23.22 -2.28
N GLY A 592 -7.67 -23.51 -1.92
CA GLY A 592 -8.10 -24.80 -1.39
C GLY A 592 -8.11 -25.89 -2.46
N LYS A 593 -8.63 -27.06 -2.05
CA LYS A 593 -8.78 -28.22 -2.94
C LYS A 593 -9.67 -27.86 -4.13
N ASP A 594 -9.36 -28.43 -5.30
CA ASP A 594 -10.10 -28.25 -6.55
C ASP A 594 -10.21 -26.77 -7.02
N GLY A 595 -9.36 -25.89 -6.50
CA GLY A 595 -9.32 -24.48 -6.86
C GLY A 595 -10.35 -23.59 -6.14
N GLN A 596 -11.01 -24.10 -5.09
CA GLN A 596 -11.83 -23.29 -4.20
C GLN A 596 -11.00 -22.17 -3.56
N ILE A 597 -11.59 -20.99 -3.40
CA ILE A 597 -10.95 -19.89 -2.65
C ILE A 597 -11.46 -19.91 -1.22
N LEU A 598 -10.54 -19.98 -0.26
CA LEU A 598 -10.84 -19.91 1.16
C LEU A 598 -10.44 -18.52 1.69
N TYR A 599 -11.28 -17.91 2.51
CA TYR A 599 -10.96 -16.69 3.24
C TYR A 599 -10.38 -17.04 4.61
N GLY A 600 -9.16 -16.61 4.88
CA GLY A 600 -8.42 -16.90 6.10
C GLY A 600 -8.45 -15.77 7.12
N GLY A 601 -9.55 -15.01 7.20
CA GLY A 601 -9.63 -13.83 8.06
C GLY A 601 -8.82 -12.65 7.51
N GLY A 602 -8.88 -11.52 8.22
CA GLY A 602 -8.19 -10.31 7.82
C GLY A 602 -8.30 -9.20 8.85
N LEU A 603 -7.25 -8.38 8.88
CA LEU A 603 -7.16 -7.20 9.73
C LEU A 603 -7.23 -5.95 8.87
N MET A 604 -7.85 -4.90 9.41
CA MET A 604 -7.83 -3.57 8.82
C MET A 604 -7.02 -2.64 9.70
N THR A 605 -5.93 -2.11 9.13
CA THR A 605 -5.13 -1.05 9.73
C THR A 605 -5.75 0.30 9.36
N LEU A 606 -5.85 1.21 10.34
CA LEU A 606 -6.38 2.55 10.20
C LEU A 606 -5.39 3.60 10.68
N ARG A 607 -5.14 4.63 9.87
CA ARG A 607 -4.31 5.78 10.24
C ARG A 607 -4.85 7.08 9.65
N SER A 608 -4.81 8.15 10.42
CA SER A 608 -5.22 9.49 9.99
C SER A 608 -4.04 10.30 9.44
N ASN A 609 -4.33 11.30 8.61
CA ASN A 609 -3.36 12.28 8.11
C ASN A 609 -2.14 11.66 7.40
N THR A 610 -2.28 10.48 6.79
CA THR A 610 -1.17 9.83 6.07
C THR A 610 -1.63 8.78 5.06
N PHE A 611 -1.06 8.81 3.85
CA PHE A 611 -1.15 7.73 2.86
C PHE A 611 -0.31 6.49 3.23
N ARG A 612 0.57 6.57 4.24
CA ARG A 612 1.35 5.43 4.73
C ARG A 612 0.56 4.65 5.79
N VAL A 613 -0.46 3.92 5.36
CA VAL A 613 -1.23 3.04 6.24
C VAL A 613 -0.50 1.71 6.38
N HIS A 614 0.17 1.51 7.51
CA HIS A 614 0.94 0.32 7.86
C HIS A 614 0.87 0.08 9.36
N GLY A 615 1.15 -1.16 9.80
CA GLY A 615 1.21 -1.51 11.22
C GLY A 615 2.24 -0.63 11.93
N ALA A 616 1.77 0.14 12.91
CA ALA A 616 2.54 1.10 13.67
C ALA A 616 1.95 1.24 15.08
N THR A 617 2.75 1.73 16.03
CA THR A 617 2.34 1.87 17.44
C THR A 617 1.23 2.90 17.65
N ASP A 618 1.02 3.79 16.69
CA ASP A 618 -0.06 4.77 16.66
C ASP A 618 -1.19 4.41 15.69
N ALA A 619 -1.10 3.25 15.03
CA ALA A 619 -2.18 2.75 14.19
C ALA A 619 -3.28 2.11 15.04
N VAL A 620 -4.52 2.25 14.57
CA VAL A 620 -5.64 1.44 15.08
C VAL A 620 -5.77 0.22 14.18
N GLU A 621 -5.85 -0.98 14.74
CA GLU A 621 -6.16 -2.18 13.95
C GLU A 621 -7.33 -2.95 14.55
N ALA A 622 -8.11 -3.57 13.67
CA ALA A 622 -9.31 -4.32 14.02
C ALA A 622 -9.47 -5.56 13.13
N PRO A 623 -10.04 -6.66 13.66
CA PRO A 623 -10.51 -7.76 12.82
C PRO A 623 -11.68 -7.28 11.95
N VAL A 624 -11.79 -7.84 10.76
CA VAL A 624 -12.89 -7.57 9.82
C VAL A 624 -13.87 -8.72 9.83
N ILE A 625 -15.15 -8.40 9.97
CA ILE A 625 -16.26 -9.34 9.83
C ILE A 625 -17.19 -8.89 8.70
N PHE A 626 -17.77 -9.84 7.99
CA PHE A 626 -18.78 -9.57 6.98
C PHE A 626 -20.17 -9.72 7.59
N GLN A 627 -20.93 -8.64 7.60
CA GLN A 627 -22.26 -8.55 8.21
C GLN A 627 -23.05 -7.41 7.55
N ASP A 628 -24.33 -7.65 7.27
CA ASP A 628 -25.29 -6.63 6.81
C ASP A 628 -25.99 -5.91 7.97
#